data_AF-A0A2K5IJG4-F1
#
_entry.id   AF-A0A2K5IJG4-F1
#
_cell.length_a   1.000
_cell.length_b   1.000
_cell.length_c   1.000
_cell.angle_alpha   90.00
_cell.angle_beta   90.00
_cell.angle_gamma   90.00
#
_symmetry.space_group_name_H-M   'P 1'
#
loop_
_entity.id
_entity.type
_entity.pdbx_description
1 polymer ?
#
loop_
_entity_poly.entity_id
_entity_poly.type
_entity_poly.pdbx_seq_one_letter_code
_entity_poly.pdbx_strand_id
1 'polypeptide(L)'
;MSQLVECVPNFSEGKNQEVIEAISGAITQTPGCVLLDVDAGPSTNRTVYTFVGPPDCVVEGALNAARAASQLIDMSRHQGEHPRMGALDVCPFIPVRGVSMDECVLCAQAFGQRLAEELDVPVYLYGEAARTDSRRTLPAIRAGEYEALPEKLQQAEWAPDFGPSSFVPSWGATATGARKFLIAFNINLLSTKEQAHRIALNLREQGRGKDQPGRLKKVQGIGWYLDEKNLAQVSTNLLDFEVTALHTVYEETCREAQELSLPVVGSQLVGLVPLKALLDAAAFYCEKENLFILEEEQRIRLVVSRLGLDSLCPFKPKERIIEAMRLPKNTPEEKDRRTAALQGVLRRAVSVPLTLAETVASLWPALQELARCGNLACRSDLQVAAKALETGVFGAYFNVLVNLRDVTDEAFKDQPPAGSQDPGCTGAGLPGDPAGVMVPEASPGSVAPPSPIPRGQSCDLETLGTAGISTLEGE
;
A
#
# COMPACT_ATOMS: atom_id res chain seq x y z
N MET A 1 -9.67 -7.28 -13.76
CA MET A 1 -9.03 -7.12 -12.44
C MET A 1 -10.12 -6.64 -11.50
N SER A 2 -10.22 -7.16 -10.27
CA SER A 2 -11.18 -6.64 -9.29
C SER A 2 -10.83 -5.20 -8.95
N GLN A 3 -11.79 -4.30 -9.17
CA GLN A 3 -11.73 -2.90 -8.81
C GLN A 3 -11.89 -2.77 -7.30
N LEU A 4 -11.00 -2.02 -6.67
CA LEU A 4 -11.01 -1.80 -5.23
C LEU A 4 -10.72 -0.33 -4.92
N VAL A 5 -11.68 0.28 -4.24
CA VAL A 5 -11.61 1.63 -3.69
C VAL A 5 -11.64 1.52 -2.17
N GLU A 6 -10.81 2.29 -1.50
CA GLU A 6 -10.88 2.51 -0.07
C GLU A 6 -11.72 3.77 0.19
N CYS A 7 -12.65 3.66 1.14
CA CYS A 7 -13.45 4.77 1.63
C CYS A 7 -13.19 4.93 3.13
N VAL A 8 -12.86 6.15 3.53
CA VAL A 8 -12.41 6.45 4.91
C VAL A 8 -13.26 7.54 5.55
N PRO A 9 -14.58 7.35 5.78
CA PRO A 9 -15.41 8.40 6.35
C PRO A 9 -15.04 8.67 7.80
N ASN A 10 -15.05 9.96 8.15
CA ASN A 10 -14.71 10.44 9.48
C ASN A 10 -15.96 11.03 10.11
N PHE A 11 -16.44 10.38 11.17
CA PHE A 11 -17.63 10.80 11.90
C PHE A 11 -17.27 11.51 13.20
N SER A 12 -18.04 12.53 13.55
CA SER A 12 -17.91 13.34 14.76
C SER A 12 -18.59 12.66 15.94
N GLU A 13 -18.08 11.50 16.32
CA GLU A 13 -18.47 10.73 17.51
C GLU A 13 -17.30 9.82 17.87
N GLY A 14 -16.88 9.78 19.13
CA GLY A 14 -15.77 8.93 19.60
C GLY A 14 -15.99 8.36 21.01
N LYS A 15 -17.19 8.50 21.56
CA LYS A 15 -17.54 8.16 22.95
C LYS A 15 -18.72 7.19 23.03
N ASN A 16 -19.79 7.44 22.29
CA ASN A 16 -21.00 6.60 22.35
C ASN A 16 -20.85 5.36 21.47
N GLN A 17 -20.65 4.22 22.13
CA GLN A 17 -20.45 2.93 21.48
C GLN A 17 -21.65 2.49 20.63
N GLU A 18 -22.88 2.80 21.05
CA GLU A 18 -24.08 2.43 20.29
C GLU A 18 -24.13 3.14 18.94
N VAL A 19 -23.75 4.42 18.90
CA VAL A 19 -23.65 5.19 17.65
C VAL A 19 -22.54 4.63 16.76
N ILE A 20 -21.38 4.33 17.36
CA ILE A 20 -20.24 3.80 16.61
C ILE A 20 -20.56 2.45 15.96
N GLU A 21 -21.23 1.56 16.70
CA GLU A 21 -21.65 0.25 16.24
C GLU A 21 -22.77 0.33 15.21
N ALA A 22 -23.73 1.25 15.37
CA ALA A 22 -24.80 1.44 14.38
C ALA A 22 -24.24 1.88 13.02
N ILE A 23 -23.28 2.82 13.01
CA ILE A 23 -22.60 3.25 11.78
C ILE A 23 -21.75 2.10 11.20
N SER A 24 -21.02 1.36 12.05
CA SER A 24 -20.26 0.17 11.63
C SER A 24 -21.17 -0.88 10.98
N GLY A 25 -22.33 -1.12 11.57
CA GLY A 25 -23.35 -2.06 11.10
C GLY A 25 -23.90 -1.66 9.75
N ALA A 26 -24.21 -0.38 9.54
CA ALA A 26 -24.69 0.13 8.26
C ALA A 26 -23.68 -0.09 7.11
N ILE A 27 -22.38 0.10 7.38
CA ILE A 27 -21.31 -0.19 6.41
C ILE A 27 -21.21 -1.69 6.15
N THR A 28 -21.14 -2.50 7.21
CA THR A 28 -20.93 -3.96 7.12
C THR A 28 -22.09 -4.68 6.44
N GLN A 29 -23.32 -4.19 6.62
CA GLN A 29 -24.51 -4.74 5.99
C GLN A 29 -24.66 -4.33 4.52
N THR A 30 -23.85 -3.36 4.04
CA THR A 30 -23.90 -2.93 2.65
C THR A 30 -23.24 -3.98 1.73
N PRO A 31 -23.96 -4.55 0.76
CA PRO A 31 -23.39 -5.55 -0.15
C PRO A 31 -22.18 -5.01 -0.91
N GLY A 32 -21.10 -5.82 -0.96
CA GLY A 32 -19.87 -5.48 -1.66
C GLY A 32 -18.89 -4.60 -0.87
N CYS A 33 -19.26 -4.13 0.32
CA CYS A 33 -18.34 -3.45 1.24
C CYS A 33 -17.74 -4.43 2.25
N VAL A 34 -16.47 -4.22 2.59
CA VAL A 34 -15.77 -4.90 3.68
C VAL A 34 -15.22 -3.85 4.63
N LEU A 35 -15.78 -3.76 5.83
CA LEU A 35 -15.26 -2.92 6.92
C LEU A 35 -13.94 -3.53 7.42
N LEU A 36 -12.87 -2.75 7.36
CA LEU A 36 -11.51 -3.16 7.69
C LEU A 36 -11.11 -2.71 9.09
N ASP A 37 -11.43 -1.46 9.45
CA ASP A 37 -11.03 -0.86 10.71
C ASP A 37 -12.02 0.20 11.19
N VAL A 38 -12.09 0.37 12.51
CA VAL A 38 -12.89 1.41 13.19
C VAL A 38 -12.03 1.97 14.31
N ASP A 39 -11.46 3.16 14.09
CA ASP A 39 -10.55 3.82 15.03
C ASP A 39 -11.28 4.98 15.72
N ALA A 40 -11.73 4.74 16.95
CA ALA A 40 -12.47 5.70 17.76
C ALA A 40 -11.57 6.35 18.83
N GLY A 41 -11.56 7.69 18.87
CA GLY A 41 -10.81 8.47 19.85
C GLY A 41 -11.73 9.27 20.78
N PRO A 42 -11.74 9.00 22.11
CA PRO A 42 -12.59 9.73 23.06
C PRO A 42 -12.25 11.22 23.21
N SER A 43 -10.97 11.58 23.32
CA SER A 43 -10.55 13.00 23.42
C SER A 43 -10.72 13.75 22.10
N THR A 44 -10.39 13.12 20.98
CA THR A 44 -10.65 13.68 19.65
C THR A 44 -12.14 13.75 19.33
N ASN A 45 -12.96 12.98 20.06
CA ASN A 45 -14.39 12.75 19.87
C ASN A 45 -14.75 12.50 18.40
N ARG A 46 -13.99 11.59 17.79
CA ARG A 46 -14.06 11.29 16.36
C ARG A 46 -13.78 9.81 16.14
N THR A 47 -14.49 9.22 15.18
CA THR A 47 -14.26 7.86 14.72
C THR A 47 -13.96 7.86 13.23
N VAL A 48 -12.87 7.18 12.88
CA VAL A 48 -12.46 6.95 11.49
C VAL A 48 -12.83 5.53 11.13
N TYR A 49 -13.70 5.37 10.13
CA TYR A 49 -14.05 4.05 9.60
C TYR A 49 -13.26 3.84 8.33
N THR A 50 -12.71 2.65 8.15
CA THR A 50 -12.00 2.29 6.93
C THR A 50 -12.64 1.06 6.34
N PHE A 51 -13.14 1.17 5.12
CA PHE A 51 -13.74 0.04 4.40
C PHE A 51 -13.37 0.09 2.92
N VAL A 52 -13.47 -1.07 2.27
CA VAL A 52 -13.13 -1.21 0.85
C VAL A 52 -14.21 -1.95 0.09
N GLY A 53 -14.27 -1.72 -1.21
CA GLY A 53 -15.18 -2.40 -2.11
C GLY A 53 -15.08 -1.88 -3.55
N PRO A 54 -15.89 -2.41 -4.48
CA PRO A 54 -16.07 -1.82 -5.80
C PRO A 54 -16.59 -0.37 -5.72
N PRO A 55 -16.31 0.47 -6.74
CA PRO A 55 -16.69 1.90 -6.76
C PRO A 55 -18.13 2.18 -6.33
N ASP A 56 -19.12 1.55 -6.97
CA ASP A 56 -20.54 1.81 -6.67
C ASP A 56 -20.93 1.32 -5.26
N CYS A 57 -20.39 0.17 -4.84
CA CYS A 57 -20.66 -0.40 -3.53
C CYS A 57 -20.16 0.50 -2.41
N VAL A 58 -18.96 1.09 -2.54
CA VAL A 58 -18.42 1.95 -1.49
C VAL A 58 -19.19 3.27 -1.34
N VAL A 59 -19.75 3.78 -2.44
CA VAL A 59 -20.65 4.94 -2.40
C VAL A 59 -21.93 4.61 -1.62
N GLU A 60 -22.53 3.44 -1.85
CA GLU A 60 -23.69 2.99 -1.05
C GLU A 60 -23.33 2.81 0.43
N GLY A 61 -22.16 2.24 0.72
CA GLY A 61 -21.70 2.04 2.09
C GLY A 61 -21.53 3.37 2.83
N ALA A 62 -20.96 4.37 2.16
CA ALA A 62 -20.82 5.71 2.70
C ALA A 62 -22.18 6.40 2.93
N LEU A 63 -23.14 6.26 2.01
CA LEU A 63 -24.49 6.83 2.16
C LEU A 63 -25.26 6.15 3.30
N ASN A 64 -25.21 4.81 3.40
CA ASN A 64 -25.83 4.07 4.50
C ASN A 64 -25.27 4.49 5.86
N ALA A 65 -23.95 4.65 5.95
CA ALA A 65 -23.29 5.16 7.15
C ALA A 65 -23.77 6.58 7.50
N ALA A 66 -23.87 7.47 6.50
CA ALA A 66 -24.37 8.83 6.68
C ALA A 66 -25.83 8.88 7.14
N ARG A 67 -26.71 8.03 6.58
CA ARG A 67 -28.12 7.91 7.01
C ARG A 67 -28.25 7.43 8.45
N ALA A 68 -27.41 6.49 8.88
CA ALA A 68 -27.38 6.05 10.27
C ALA A 68 -26.92 7.19 11.19
N ALA A 69 -25.83 7.87 10.82
CA ALA A 69 -25.29 8.98 11.60
C ALA A 69 -26.26 10.17 11.72
N SER A 70 -27.05 10.47 10.69
CA SER A 70 -27.96 11.63 10.70
C SER A 70 -29.07 11.53 11.72
N GLN A 71 -29.41 10.30 12.14
CA GLN A 71 -30.40 10.03 13.18
C GLN A 71 -29.80 9.99 14.58
N LEU A 72 -28.49 9.79 14.70
CA LEU A 72 -27.81 9.43 15.94
C LEU A 72 -26.86 10.52 16.46
N ILE A 73 -26.34 11.37 15.58
CA ILE A 73 -25.40 12.44 15.92
C ILE A 73 -26.13 13.78 15.88
N ASP A 74 -25.93 14.58 16.93
CA ASP A 74 -26.36 15.97 17.02
C ASP A 74 -25.14 16.87 17.21
N MET A 75 -24.70 17.51 16.13
CA MET A 75 -23.53 18.39 16.12
C MET A 75 -23.66 19.60 17.04
N SER A 76 -24.88 20.04 17.39
CA SER A 76 -25.08 21.15 18.32
C SER A 76 -24.56 20.86 19.74
N ARG A 77 -24.34 19.57 20.06
CA ARG A 77 -23.82 19.08 21.34
C ARG A 77 -22.39 18.53 21.23
N HIS A 78 -21.83 18.47 20.02
CA HIS A 78 -20.53 17.86 19.78
C HIS A 78 -19.37 18.82 20.09
N GLN A 79 -18.42 18.32 20.89
CA GLN A 79 -17.13 18.95 21.14
C GLN A 79 -16.03 17.89 21.19
N GLY A 80 -14.86 18.17 20.62
CA GLY A 80 -13.69 17.29 20.62
C GLY A 80 -12.42 18.05 20.26
N GLU A 81 -11.27 17.48 20.62
CA GLU A 81 -9.96 18.09 20.34
C GLU A 81 -9.61 18.13 18.83
N HIS A 82 -10.26 17.29 18.03
CA HIS A 82 -10.04 17.25 16.59
C HIS A 82 -10.94 18.26 15.87
N PRO A 83 -10.39 19.12 14.98
CA PRO A 83 -11.20 20.05 14.20
C PRO A 83 -12.25 19.33 13.37
N ARG A 84 -13.50 19.80 13.42
CA ARG A 84 -14.64 19.18 12.74
C ARG A 84 -15.63 20.22 12.22
N MET A 85 -16.35 19.93 11.13
CA MET A 85 -17.42 20.81 10.65
C MET A 85 -18.77 20.13 10.45
N GLY A 86 -18.85 18.81 10.60
CA GLY A 86 -20.13 18.11 10.51
C GLY A 86 -20.13 16.71 11.09
N ALA A 87 -21.31 16.11 11.20
CA ALA A 87 -21.53 14.77 11.75
C ALA A 87 -20.74 13.73 10.94
N LEU A 88 -20.80 13.83 9.61
CA LEU A 88 -19.81 13.29 8.70
C LEU A 88 -18.92 14.44 8.20
N ASP A 89 -17.74 14.57 8.79
CA ASP A 89 -16.84 15.69 8.57
C ASP A 89 -16.11 15.60 7.22
N VAL A 90 -15.53 14.44 6.91
CA VAL A 90 -14.92 14.16 5.60
C VAL A 90 -15.14 12.71 5.17
N CYS A 91 -15.45 12.51 3.88
CA CYS A 91 -15.64 11.20 3.25
C CYS A 91 -14.81 11.11 1.95
N PRO A 92 -13.54 10.65 2.03
CA PRO A 92 -12.67 10.48 0.88
C PRO A 92 -12.75 9.09 0.25
N PHE A 93 -12.55 9.04 -1.07
CA PHE A 93 -12.40 7.84 -1.88
C PHE A 93 -10.97 7.74 -2.43
N ILE A 94 -10.31 6.60 -2.22
CA ILE A 94 -8.90 6.39 -2.53
C ILE A 94 -8.74 5.17 -3.45
N PRO A 95 -7.99 5.28 -4.56
CA PRO A 95 -7.75 4.13 -5.42
C PRO A 95 -6.80 3.15 -4.74
N VAL A 96 -7.21 1.87 -4.62
CA VAL A 96 -6.36 0.80 -4.07
C VAL A 96 -5.86 -0.12 -5.18
N ARG A 97 -6.77 -0.67 -5.99
CA ARG A 97 -6.40 -1.62 -7.05
C ARG A 97 -7.35 -1.56 -8.23
N GLY A 98 -6.79 -1.44 -9.43
CA GLY A 98 -7.56 -1.51 -10.68
C GLY A 98 -8.57 -0.37 -10.85
N VAL A 99 -8.37 0.74 -10.12
CA VAL A 99 -9.20 1.95 -10.16
C VAL A 99 -8.27 3.15 -10.29
N SER A 100 -8.62 4.07 -11.18
CA SER A 100 -7.92 5.33 -11.42
C SER A 100 -8.36 6.42 -10.44
N MET A 101 -7.57 7.49 -10.34
CA MET A 101 -7.98 8.66 -9.54
C MET A 101 -9.27 9.28 -10.09
N ASP A 102 -9.45 9.31 -11.41
CA ASP A 102 -10.63 9.87 -12.06
C ASP A 102 -11.91 9.11 -11.68
N GLU A 103 -11.84 7.78 -11.62
CA GLU A 103 -12.96 6.95 -11.13
C GLU A 103 -13.28 7.24 -9.65
N CYS A 104 -12.28 7.49 -8.80
CA CYS A 104 -12.52 7.91 -7.42
C CYS A 104 -13.13 9.33 -7.33
N VAL A 105 -12.77 10.24 -8.23
CA VAL A 105 -13.41 11.56 -8.34
C VAL A 105 -14.89 11.41 -8.69
N LEU A 106 -15.24 10.50 -9.61
CA LEU A 106 -16.62 10.18 -9.93
C LEU A 106 -17.38 9.61 -8.73
N CYS A 107 -16.74 8.75 -7.92
CA CYS A 107 -17.32 8.25 -6.66
C CYS A 107 -17.65 9.39 -5.69
N ALA A 108 -16.71 10.33 -5.51
CA ALA A 108 -16.91 11.49 -4.64
C ALA A 108 -18.05 12.40 -5.12
N GLN A 109 -18.15 12.62 -6.43
CA GLN A 109 -19.24 13.39 -7.02
C GLN A 109 -20.59 12.69 -6.84
N ALA A 110 -20.66 11.39 -7.11
CA ALA A 110 -21.88 10.60 -6.94
C ALA A 110 -22.34 10.55 -5.47
N PHE A 111 -21.41 10.34 -4.55
CA PHE A 111 -21.68 10.39 -3.11
C PHE A 111 -22.16 11.79 -2.68
N GLY A 112 -21.43 12.84 -3.06
CA GLY A 112 -21.73 14.20 -2.63
C GLY A 112 -23.09 14.70 -3.13
N GLN A 113 -23.43 14.41 -4.39
CA GLN A 113 -24.73 14.75 -4.96
C GLN A 113 -25.86 14.03 -4.21
N ARG A 114 -25.77 12.71 -4.06
CA ARG A 114 -26.84 11.91 -3.43
C ARG A 114 -26.99 12.21 -1.95
N LEU A 115 -25.89 12.41 -1.22
CA LEU A 115 -25.93 12.80 0.19
C LEU A 115 -26.69 14.11 0.37
N ALA A 116 -26.38 15.10 -0.45
CA ALA A 116 -27.03 16.40 -0.42
C ALA A 116 -28.52 16.31 -0.76
N GLU A 117 -28.89 15.51 -1.78
CA GLU A 117 -30.28 15.29 -2.18
C GLU A 117 -31.10 14.55 -1.10
N GLU A 118 -30.49 13.59 -0.40
CA GLU A 118 -31.19 12.76 0.59
C GLU A 118 -31.31 13.42 1.97
N LEU A 119 -30.30 14.16 2.41
CA LEU A 119 -30.24 14.76 3.74
C LEU A 119 -30.47 16.28 3.77
N ASP A 120 -30.54 16.92 2.60
CA ASP A 120 -30.68 18.39 2.45
C ASP A 120 -29.58 19.19 3.18
N VAL A 121 -28.32 18.75 2.99
CA VAL A 121 -27.13 19.30 3.68
C VAL A 121 -26.11 19.90 2.71
N PRO A 122 -25.33 20.91 3.13
CA PRO A 122 -24.26 21.47 2.32
C PRO A 122 -23.07 20.50 2.19
N VAL A 123 -22.67 20.20 0.96
CA VAL A 123 -21.53 19.32 0.66
C VAL A 123 -20.48 20.04 -0.21
N TYR A 124 -19.22 19.92 0.19
CA TYR A 124 -18.07 20.48 -0.54
C TYR A 124 -17.21 19.39 -1.15
N LEU A 125 -16.75 19.62 -2.37
CA LEU A 125 -15.76 18.76 -3.02
C LEU A 125 -14.34 19.22 -2.67
N TYR A 126 -13.48 18.28 -2.25
CA TYR A 126 -12.10 18.56 -1.87
C TYR A 126 -11.09 17.63 -2.56
N GLY A 127 -9.79 17.91 -2.38
CA GLY A 127 -8.71 17.08 -2.93
C GLY A 127 -8.69 17.14 -4.47
N GLU A 128 -8.55 15.98 -5.11
CA GLU A 128 -8.58 15.88 -6.57
C GLU A 128 -9.98 16.07 -7.16
N ALA A 129 -11.03 16.06 -6.34
CA ALA A 129 -12.40 16.35 -6.78
C ALA A 129 -12.76 17.84 -6.66
N ALA A 130 -11.90 18.67 -6.06
CA ALA A 130 -12.19 20.08 -5.83
C ALA A 130 -12.36 20.84 -7.15
N ARG A 131 -13.46 21.60 -7.28
CA ARG A 131 -13.72 22.44 -8.47
C ARG A 131 -12.90 23.73 -8.50
N THR A 132 -12.42 24.16 -7.34
CA THR A 132 -11.64 25.38 -7.17
C THR A 132 -10.41 25.08 -6.33
N ASP A 133 -9.29 25.75 -6.63
CA ASP A 133 -8.03 25.50 -5.94
C ASP A 133 -8.09 25.86 -4.45
N SER A 134 -8.96 26.80 -4.05
CA SER A 134 -9.20 27.15 -2.65
C SER A 134 -9.79 26.00 -1.83
N ARG A 135 -10.46 25.03 -2.47
CA ARG A 135 -11.10 23.87 -1.84
C ARG A 135 -10.26 22.59 -1.89
N ARG A 136 -9.08 22.61 -2.54
CA ARG A 136 -8.21 21.42 -2.60
C ARG A 136 -7.80 20.93 -1.20
N THR A 137 -7.52 21.84 -0.28
CA THR A 137 -7.08 21.48 1.08
C THR A 137 -8.24 21.44 2.06
N LEU A 138 -8.43 20.29 2.70
CA LEU A 138 -9.47 20.10 3.72
C LEU A 138 -9.42 21.10 4.89
N PRO A 139 -8.23 21.47 5.43
CA PRO A 139 -8.16 22.51 6.47
C PRO A 139 -8.69 23.87 6.02
N ALA A 140 -8.58 24.22 4.73
CA ALA A 140 -9.15 25.48 4.24
C ALA A 140 -10.68 25.45 4.26
N ILE A 141 -11.28 24.33 3.83
CA ILE A 141 -12.75 24.16 3.92
C ILE A 141 -13.20 24.18 5.38
N ARG A 142 -12.45 23.52 6.26
CA ARG A 142 -12.75 23.41 7.69
C ARG A 142 -12.38 24.65 8.51
N ALA A 143 -11.86 25.71 7.91
CA ALA A 143 -11.48 26.90 8.65
C ALA A 143 -12.70 27.48 9.40
N GLY A 144 -12.57 27.64 10.72
CA GLY A 144 -13.66 28.05 11.61
C GLY A 144 -14.62 26.94 12.05
N GLU A 145 -14.39 25.69 11.62
CA GLU A 145 -15.09 24.49 12.09
C GLU A 145 -16.62 24.54 11.90
N TYR A 146 -17.37 23.89 12.79
CA TYR A 146 -18.84 23.87 12.81
C TYR A 146 -19.41 25.26 13.11
N GLU A 147 -18.78 26.00 14.02
CA GLU A 147 -19.24 27.29 14.52
C GLU A 147 -19.26 28.39 13.46
N ALA A 148 -18.39 28.32 12.45
CA ALA A 148 -18.34 29.29 11.36
C ALA A 148 -19.36 29.02 10.24
N LEU A 149 -20.00 27.85 10.20
CA LEU A 149 -20.92 27.49 9.10
C LEU A 149 -22.13 28.43 8.94
N PRO A 150 -22.81 28.90 10.01
CA PRO A 150 -23.95 29.81 9.87
C PRO A 150 -23.63 31.10 9.11
N GLU A 151 -22.41 31.62 9.27
CA GLU A 151 -21.94 32.82 8.56
C GLU A 151 -21.34 32.47 7.19
N LYS A 152 -20.52 31.43 7.12
CA LYS A 152 -19.86 31.00 5.86
C LYS A 152 -20.88 30.66 4.78
N LEU A 153 -21.93 29.92 5.11
CA LEU A 153 -22.94 29.50 4.12
C LEU A 153 -23.74 30.66 3.52
N GLN A 154 -23.70 31.85 4.12
CA GLN A 154 -24.34 33.06 3.55
C GLN A 154 -23.47 33.75 2.49
N GLN A 155 -22.20 33.39 2.40
CA GLN A 155 -21.23 34.02 1.50
C GLN A 155 -21.20 33.28 0.16
N ALA A 156 -21.28 34.02 -0.95
CA ALA A 156 -21.30 33.43 -2.29
C ALA A 156 -20.04 32.60 -2.61
N GLU A 157 -18.88 32.97 -2.04
CA GLU A 157 -17.62 32.22 -2.21
C GLU A 157 -17.64 30.81 -1.57
N TRP A 158 -18.49 30.64 -0.55
CA TRP A 158 -18.69 29.40 0.19
C TRP A 158 -19.98 28.69 -0.23
N ALA A 159 -20.56 29.02 -1.39
CA ALA A 159 -21.66 28.24 -1.94
C ALA A 159 -21.24 26.76 -2.08
N PRO A 160 -21.96 25.80 -1.49
CA PRO A 160 -21.55 24.40 -1.51
C PRO A 160 -21.56 23.85 -2.95
N ASP A 161 -20.75 22.81 -3.20
CA ASP A 161 -20.68 22.18 -4.52
C ASP A 161 -21.94 21.37 -4.84
N PHE A 162 -22.57 20.83 -3.80
CA PHE A 162 -23.88 20.17 -3.83
C PHE A 162 -24.71 20.54 -2.59
N GLY A 163 -26.03 20.51 -2.74
CA GLY A 163 -26.97 20.80 -1.66
C GLY A 163 -27.26 22.28 -1.45
N PRO A 164 -28.18 22.60 -0.54
CA PRO A 164 -28.54 23.98 -0.23
C PRO A 164 -27.44 24.68 0.59
N SER A 165 -27.42 26.01 0.53
CA SER A 165 -26.63 26.84 1.45
C SER A 165 -27.35 27.07 2.79
N SER A 166 -28.18 26.12 3.22
CA SER A 166 -28.89 26.15 4.50
C SER A 166 -28.03 25.50 5.58
N PHE A 167 -28.07 26.08 6.79
CA PHE A 167 -27.39 25.49 7.94
C PHE A 167 -28.30 24.48 8.63
N VAL A 168 -27.81 23.24 8.78
CA VAL A 168 -28.52 22.15 9.47
C VAL A 168 -27.83 21.89 10.81
N PRO A 169 -28.40 22.33 11.96
CA PRO A 169 -27.69 22.29 13.26
C PRO A 169 -27.27 20.90 13.73
N SER A 170 -28.07 19.86 13.47
CA SER A 170 -27.69 18.49 13.86
C SER A 170 -26.55 17.92 13.01
N TRP A 171 -26.32 18.46 11.81
CA TRP A 171 -25.38 17.88 10.84
C TRP A 171 -24.14 18.73 10.57
N GLY A 172 -24.27 20.05 10.44
CA GLY A 172 -23.20 20.91 9.94
C GLY A 172 -23.01 20.78 8.43
N ALA A 173 -21.77 20.58 7.97
CA ALA A 173 -21.42 20.40 6.55
C ALA A 173 -20.49 19.20 6.33
N THR A 174 -20.53 18.61 5.14
CA THR A 174 -19.68 17.46 4.78
C THR A 174 -18.71 17.83 3.67
N ALA A 175 -17.44 17.40 3.79
CA ALA A 175 -16.51 17.38 2.67
C ALA A 175 -16.43 15.96 2.06
N THR A 176 -16.42 15.84 0.74
CA THR A 176 -16.13 14.58 0.06
C THR A 176 -15.14 14.81 -1.08
N GLY A 177 -14.36 13.82 -1.44
CA GLY A 177 -13.33 14.00 -2.45
C GLY A 177 -12.58 12.72 -2.77
N ALA A 178 -11.63 12.84 -3.70
CA ALA A 178 -10.68 11.80 -4.00
C ALA A 178 -9.26 12.27 -3.67
N ARG A 179 -8.43 11.35 -3.21
CA ARG A 179 -7.03 11.65 -2.88
C ARG A 179 -6.18 10.39 -2.96
N LYS A 180 -4.86 10.59 -2.99
CA LYS A 180 -3.90 9.51 -2.73
C LYS A 180 -4.08 8.94 -1.32
N PHE A 181 -3.50 7.76 -1.10
CA PHE A 181 -3.39 7.17 0.21
C PHE A 181 -2.71 8.14 1.17
N LEU A 182 -3.31 8.34 2.35
CA LEU A 182 -2.84 9.28 3.36
C LEU A 182 -2.59 8.48 4.61
N ILE A 183 -1.43 8.69 5.22
CA ILE A 183 -1.09 8.03 6.48
C ILE A 183 -1.29 9.02 7.61
N ALA A 184 -2.23 8.74 8.51
CA ALA A 184 -2.45 9.49 9.73
C ALA A 184 -1.48 8.97 10.80
N PHE A 185 -0.54 9.81 11.21
CA PHE A 185 0.60 9.45 12.03
C PHE A 185 0.80 10.46 13.16
N ASN A 186 0.59 10.02 14.39
CA ASN A 186 0.70 10.84 15.59
C ASN A 186 1.99 10.50 16.33
N ILE A 187 2.80 11.50 16.65
CA ILE A 187 4.04 11.32 17.42
C ILE A 187 3.79 11.76 18.86
N ASN A 188 4.11 10.89 19.81
CA ASN A 188 3.84 11.09 21.23
C ASN A 188 4.93 11.90 21.90
N LEU A 189 4.55 12.88 22.71
CA LEU A 189 5.46 13.76 23.43
C LEU A 189 5.02 13.93 24.88
N LEU A 190 5.93 13.75 25.85
CA LEU A 190 5.68 14.20 27.23
C LEU A 190 5.91 15.71 27.29
N SER A 191 4.90 16.46 26.89
CA SER A 191 4.94 17.93 26.75
C SER A 191 3.55 18.53 26.90
N THR A 192 3.43 19.85 26.82
CA THR A 192 2.12 20.51 26.74
C THR A 192 1.58 20.53 25.32
N LYS A 193 0.26 20.76 25.18
CA LYS A 193 -0.41 20.95 23.89
C LYS A 193 0.24 22.05 23.05
N GLU A 194 0.63 23.15 23.68
CA GLU A 194 1.24 24.31 23.01
C GLU A 194 2.63 23.98 22.45
N GLN A 195 3.40 23.19 23.19
CA GLN A 195 4.72 22.72 22.76
C GLN A 195 4.60 21.74 21.58
N ALA A 196 3.70 20.76 21.68
CA ALA A 196 3.40 19.87 20.56
C ALA A 196 2.90 20.65 19.34
N HIS A 197 2.02 21.64 19.53
CA HIS A 197 1.51 22.46 18.44
C HIS A 197 2.62 23.30 17.80
N ARG A 198 3.54 23.85 18.62
CA ARG A 198 4.73 24.56 18.13
C ARG A 198 5.58 23.68 17.20
N ILE A 199 5.82 22.42 17.56
CA ILE A 199 6.56 21.47 16.74
C ILE A 199 5.80 21.17 15.44
N ALA A 200 4.49 20.91 15.53
CA ALA A 200 3.66 20.67 14.35
C ALA A 200 3.70 21.84 13.36
N LEU A 201 3.70 23.09 13.84
CA LEU A 201 3.84 24.30 13.02
C LEU A 201 5.20 24.39 12.32
N ASN A 202 6.27 23.90 12.93
CA ASN A 202 7.60 23.91 12.31
C ASN A 202 7.74 22.83 11.23
N LEU A 203 7.06 21.69 11.40
CA LEU A 203 7.17 20.54 10.50
C LEU A 203 6.22 20.62 9.30
N ARG A 204 4.94 20.96 9.51
CA ARG A 204 3.93 20.92 8.45
C ARG A 204 4.22 21.89 7.30
N GLU A 205 3.85 21.52 6.08
CA GLU A 205 4.20 22.28 4.87
C GLU A 205 3.74 23.76 4.91
N GLN A 206 2.52 24.00 5.40
CA GLN A 206 1.96 25.36 5.54
C GLN A 206 2.72 26.22 6.56
N GLY A 207 3.46 25.58 7.46
CA GLY A 207 4.18 26.24 8.53
C GLY A 207 3.29 27.07 9.45
N ARG A 208 3.79 28.27 9.79
CA ARG A 208 3.13 29.27 10.64
C ARG A 208 2.30 30.28 9.86
N GLY A 209 2.36 30.24 8.53
CA GLY A 209 1.72 31.20 7.63
C GLY A 209 2.38 31.15 6.25
N LYS A 210 1.82 31.90 5.29
CA LYS A 210 2.28 31.89 3.89
C LYS A 210 3.77 32.22 3.73
N ASP A 211 4.29 33.11 4.57
CA ASP A 211 5.68 33.59 4.50
C ASP A 211 6.67 32.76 5.33
N GLN A 212 6.18 31.79 6.12
CA GLN A 212 6.98 30.95 7.00
C GLN A 212 6.54 29.49 6.86
N PRO A 213 6.85 28.85 5.71
CA PRO A 213 6.53 27.44 5.49
C PRO A 213 7.34 26.55 6.44
N GLY A 214 6.80 25.37 6.74
CA GLY A 214 7.51 24.38 7.55
C GLY A 214 8.49 23.55 6.74
N ARG A 215 9.15 22.62 7.43
CA ARG A 215 10.28 21.85 6.90
C ARG A 215 9.87 20.74 5.95
N LEU A 216 8.73 20.08 6.20
CA LEU A 216 8.32 18.87 5.49
C LEU A 216 7.26 19.17 4.44
N LYS A 217 7.51 18.75 3.20
CA LYS A 217 6.55 18.84 2.10
C LYS A 217 5.50 17.73 2.22
N LYS A 218 4.28 17.98 1.74
CA LYS A 218 3.19 17.00 1.77
C LYS A 218 2.88 16.47 3.17
N VAL A 219 3.15 17.27 4.20
CA VAL A 219 2.79 16.97 5.59
C VAL A 219 1.87 18.07 6.10
N GLN A 220 0.72 17.66 6.64
CA GLN A 220 -0.14 18.52 7.44
C GLN A 220 -0.06 18.07 8.89
N GLY A 221 -0.28 18.98 9.83
CA GLY A 221 -0.28 18.59 11.23
C GLY A 221 -0.69 19.70 12.20
N ILE A 222 -1.04 19.26 13.40
CA ILE A 222 -1.41 20.09 14.55
C ILE A 222 -0.93 19.39 15.84
N GLY A 223 -0.76 20.15 16.91
CA GLY A 223 -0.60 19.59 18.25
C GLY A 223 -1.93 19.52 19.01
N TRP A 224 -2.16 18.42 19.71
CA TRP A 224 -3.29 18.23 20.63
C TRP A 224 -2.86 17.49 21.90
N TYR A 225 -3.80 17.31 22.82
CA TYR A 225 -3.60 16.55 24.06
C TYR A 225 -4.63 15.43 24.16
N LEU A 226 -4.20 14.25 24.61
CA LEU A 226 -5.06 13.12 24.91
C LEU A 226 -5.26 13.04 26.42
N ASP A 227 -6.45 13.38 26.90
CA ASP A 227 -6.77 13.37 28.34
C ASP A 227 -6.70 11.95 28.90
N GLU A 228 -7.19 10.95 28.16
CA GLU A 228 -7.23 9.55 28.59
C GLU A 228 -5.84 8.90 28.66
N LYS A 229 -4.84 9.49 28.02
CA LYS A 229 -3.44 9.03 28.06
C LYS A 229 -2.51 9.96 28.83
N ASN A 230 -3.01 11.13 29.25
CA ASN A 230 -2.22 12.19 29.88
C ASN A 230 -0.95 12.52 29.07
N LEU A 231 -1.12 12.76 27.76
CA LEU A 231 -0.03 12.81 26.78
C LEU A 231 -0.34 13.80 25.65
N ALA A 232 0.64 14.61 25.24
CA ALA A 232 0.52 15.44 24.06
C ALA A 232 0.95 14.67 22.79
N GLN A 233 0.40 15.05 21.64
CA GLN A 233 0.82 14.49 20.36
C GLN A 233 1.03 15.58 19.32
N VAL A 234 2.04 15.39 18.47
CA VAL A 234 2.13 16.02 17.15
C VAL A 234 1.36 15.11 16.20
N SER A 235 0.11 15.47 15.91
CA SER A 235 -0.72 14.75 14.96
C SER A 235 -0.41 15.20 13.54
N THR A 236 -0.06 14.26 12.67
CA THR A 236 0.31 14.54 11.29
C THR A 236 -0.45 13.68 10.29
N ASN A 237 -0.64 14.25 9.10
CA ASN A 237 -1.12 13.56 7.92
C ASN A 237 -0.03 13.62 6.85
N LEU A 238 0.50 12.46 6.49
CA LEU A 238 1.39 12.31 5.34
C LEU A 238 0.50 12.21 4.10
N LEU A 239 0.43 13.29 3.33
CA LEU A 239 -0.38 13.37 2.11
C LEU A 239 0.21 12.55 0.96
N ASP A 240 1.53 12.36 0.98
CA ASP A 240 2.28 11.53 0.03
C ASP A 240 3.53 10.98 0.72
N PHE A 241 3.47 9.70 1.11
CA PHE A 241 4.56 9.06 1.85
C PHE A 241 5.80 8.76 1.00
N GLU A 242 5.70 8.88 -0.33
CA GLU A 242 6.85 8.75 -1.23
C GLU A 242 7.65 10.05 -1.32
N VAL A 243 7.00 11.20 -1.06
CA VAL A 243 7.66 12.50 -0.97
C VAL A 243 8.26 12.72 0.42
N THR A 244 7.48 12.47 1.47
CA THR A 244 7.95 12.55 2.85
C THR A 244 7.58 11.28 3.59
N ALA A 245 8.58 10.46 3.91
CA ALA A 245 8.39 9.15 4.50
C ALA A 245 8.09 9.20 6.02
N LEU A 246 7.55 8.10 6.55
CA LEU A 246 7.21 7.94 7.98
C LEU A 246 8.38 8.23 8.90
N HIS A 247 9.55 7.64 8.61
CA HIS A 247 10.76 7.84 9.40
C HIS A 247 11.22 9.30 9.36
N THR A 248 11.09 10.00 8.22
CA THR A 248 11.46 11.42 8.12
C THR A 248 10.61 12.28 9.05
N VAL A 249 9.29 12.06 9.08
CA VAL A 249 8.40 12.82 9.99
C VAL A 249 8.75 12.53 11.45
N TYR A 250 8.98 11.27 11.81
CA TYR A 250 9.30 10.87 13.18
C TYR A 250 10.65 11.44 13.64
N GLU A 251 11.72 11.25 12.85
CA GLU A 251 13.07 11.71 13.17
C GLU A 251 13.15 13.24 13.26
N GLU A 252 12.44 13.95 12.39
CA GLU A 252 12.40 15.42 12.46
C GLU A 252 11.59 15.92 13.65
N THR A 253 10.53 15.20 14.05
CA THR A 253 9.82 15.48 15.30
C THR A 253 10.73 15.25 16.50
N CYS A 254 11.49 14.15 16.52
CA CYS A 254 12.48 13.88 17.56
C CYS A 254 13.53 14.99 17.65
N ARG A 255 14.03 15.48 16.51
CA ARG A 255 15.00 16.57 16.47
C ARG A 255 14.44 17.88 17.04
N GLU A 256 13.27 18.32 16.59
CA GLU A 256 12.62 19.55 17.09
C GLU A 256 12.28 19.44 18.58
N ALA A 257 11.88 18.26 19.05
CA ALA A 257 11.60 18.01 20.46
C ALA A 257 12.89 18.07 21.31
N GLN A 258 14.00 17.50 20.82
CA GLN A 258 15.31 17.56 21.48
C GLN A 258 15.81 18.99 21.64
N GLU A 259 15.59 19.86 20.66
CA GLU A 259 15.93 21.29 20.75
C GLU A 259 15.18 22.02 21.89
N LEU A 260 14.02 21.49 22.29
CA LEU A 260 13.20 22.00 23.41
C LEU A 260 13.35 21.17 24.69
N SER A 261 14.26 20.18 24.72
CA SER A 261 14.43 19.22 25.81
C SER A 261 13.15 18.44 26.15
N LEU A 262 12.36 18.11 25.14
CA LEU A 262 11.11 17.34 25.27
C LEU A 262 11.33 15.89 24.80
N PRO A 263 10.91 14.88 25.57
CA PRO A 263 11.05 13.49 25.17
C PRO A 263 9.93 13.06 24.22
N VAL A 264 10.30 12.44 23.10
CA VAL A 264 9.39 11.67 22.24
C VAL A 264 9.27 10.26 22.80
N VAL A 265 8.05 9.75 22.92
CA VAL A 265 7.73 8.45 23.55
C VAL A 265 6.94 7.54 22.61
N GLY A 266 7.47 7.37 21.39
CA GLY A 266 6.86 6.55 20.36
C GLY A 266 5.81 7.29 19.53
N SER A 267 4.96 6.53 18.85
CA SER A 267 3.98 7.06 17.92
C SER A 267 2.77 6.13 17.77
N GLN A 268 1.77 6.60 17.04
CA GLN A 268 0.56 5.88 16.73
C GLN A 268 0.21 6.11 15.25
N LEU A 269 0.01 5.03 14.52
CA LEU A 269 -0.74 5.08 13.27
C LEU A 269 -2.23 5.09 13.60
N VAL A 270 -3.00 5.92 12.89
CA VAL A 270 -4.46 5.95 12.95
C VAL A 270 -4.98 5.32 11.67
N GLY A 271 -5.84 4.30 11.78
CA GLY A 271 -6.28 3.52 10.63
C GLY A 271 -5.20 2.59 10.05
N LEU A 272 -5.21 2.44 8.73
CA LEU A 272 -4.35 1.52 7.97
C LEU A 272 -3.09 2.18 7.41
N VAL A 273 -2.12 1.36 7.02
CA VAL A 273 -0.86 1.79 6.40
C VAL A 273 -0.50 0.89 5.20
N PRO A 274 0.08 1.42 4.11
CA PRO A 274 0.62 0.62 3.02
C PRO A 274 1.91 -0.09 3.45
N LEU A 275 2.10 -1.34 3.04
CA LEU A 275 3.31 -2.12 3.34
C LEU A 275 4.57 -1.37 2.91
N LYS A 276 4.53 -0.76 1.72
CA LYS A 276 5.66 0.02 1.17
C LYS A 276 6.13 1.11 2.13
N ALA A 277 5.22 1.84 2.78
CA ALA A 277 5.59 2.91 3.71
C ALA A 277 6.39 2.41 4.91
N LEU A 278 6.09 1.20 5.40
CA LEU A 278 6.86 0.54 6.46
C LEU A 278 8.19 0.00 5.93
N LEU A 279 8.22 -0.61 4.75
CA LEU A 279 9.46 -1.15 4.18
C LEU A 279 10.47 -0.05 3.82
N ASP A 280 10.01 1.09 3.31
CA ASP A 280 10.84 2.27 3.04
C ASP A 280 11.46 2.79 4.35
N ALA A 281 10.70 2.80 5.46
CA ALA A 281 11.23 3.11 6.78
C ALA A 281 12.21 2.06 7.31
N ALA A 282 11.98 0.77 7.04
CA ALA A 282 12.91 -0.29 7.44
C ALA A 282 14.25 -0.16 6.73
N ALA A 283 14.23 0.13 5.42
CA ALA A 283 15.43 0.37 4.62
C ALA A 283 16.24 1.54 5.18
N PHE A 284 15.59 2.65 5.51
CA PHE A 284 16.24 3.81 6.13
C PHE A 284 16.95 3.45 7.44
N TYR A 285 16.29 2.76 8.37
CA TYR A 285 16.92 2.38 9.64
C TYR A 285 18.02 1.33 9.44
N CYS A 286 17.87 0.40 8.50
CA CYS A 286 18.94 -0.54 8.17
C CYS A 286 20.19 0.17 7.64
N GLU A 287 20.02 1.17 6.77
CA GLU A 287 21.13 1.97 6.24
C GLU A 287 21.77 2.83 7.34
N LYS A 288 20.95 3.61 8.08
CA LYS A 288 21.40 4.51 9.14
C LYS A 288 22.15 3.79 10.26
N GLU A 289 21.71 2.59 10.61
CA GLU A 289 22.26 1.81 11.73
C GLU A 289 23.19 0.68 11.27
N ASN A 290 23.46 0.60 9.96
CA ASN A 290 24.32 -0.42 9.36
C ASN A 290 23.90 -1.86 9.73
N LEU A 291 22.61 -2.17 9.56
CA LEU A 291 22.01 -3.47 9.84
C LEU A 291 21.71 -4.23 8.54
N PHE A 292 21.77 -5.56 8.64
CA PHE A 292 21.40 -6.46 7.55
C PHE A 292 20.22 -7.34 7.98
N ILE A 293 19.01 -6.98 7.54
CA ILE A 293 17.78 -7.71 7.82
C ILE A 293 17.17 -8.21 6.51
N LEU A 294 17.08 -9.53 6.37
CA LEU A 294 16.56 -10.19 5.17
C LEU A 294 15.03 -10.33 5.21
N GLU A 295 14.51 -10.92 6.28
CA GLU A 295 13.09 -11.29 6.39
C GLU A 295 12.20 -10.05 6.52
N GLU A 296 11.12 -10.01 5.73
CA GLU A 296 10.17 -8.89 5.72
C GLU A 296 9.52 -8.66 7.10
N GLU A 297 9.14 -9.74 7.80
CA GLU A 297 8.55 -9.67 9.14
C GLU A 297 9.51 -9.02 10.16
N GLN A 298 10.82 -9.31 10.03
CA GLN A 298 11.83 -8.71 10.89
C GLN A 298 12.04 -7.23 10.57
N ARG A 299 11.95 -6.83 9.30
CA ARG A 299 11.97 -5.41 8.88
C ARG A 299 10.80 -4.64 9.46
N ILE A 300 9.59 -5.20 9.42
CA ILE A 300 8.40 -4.60 10.04
C ILE A 300 8.60 -4.47 11.56
N ARG A 301 9.12 -5.52 12.22
CA ARG A 301 9.42 -5.49 13.66
C ARG A 301 10.44 -4.40 14.02
N LEU A 302 11.48 -4.21 13.20
CA LEU A 302 12.45 -3.13 13.39
C LEU A 302 11.76 -1.76 13.37
N VAL A 303 10.91 -1.51 12.38
CA VAL A 303 10.21 -0.22 12.23
C VAL A 303 9.23 0.03 13.36
N VAL A 304 8.47 -0.99 13.78
CA VAL A 304 7.56 -0.90 14.93
C VAL A 304 8.35 -0.48 16.18
N SER A 305 9.52 -1.08 16.41
CA SER A 305 10.37 -0.73 17.55
C SER A 305 10.99 0.66 17.44
N ARG A 306 11.46 1.08 16.26
CA ARG A 306 12.13 2.39 16.07
C ARG A 306 11.18 3.56 16.16
N LEU A 307 10.00 3.43 15.55
CA LEU A 307 8.96 4.45 15.60
C LEU A 307 8.10 4.35 16.86
N GLY A 308 8.19 3.24 17.61
CA GLY A 308 7.35 2.98 18.78
C GLY A 308 5.86 2.93 18.44
N LEU A 309 5.52 2.24 17.34
CA LEU A 309 4.13 2.14 16.82
C LEU A 309 3.17 1.42 17.77
N ASP A 310 3.73 0.69 18.75
CA ASP A 310 3.03 -0.08 19.77
C ASP A 310 2.86 0.67 21.11
N SER A 311 3.22 1.97 21.15
CA SER A 311 3.27 2.76 22.37
C SER A 311 1.93 2.96 23.08
N LEU A 312 0.83 3.11 22.32
CA LEU A 312 -0.53 3.31 22.88
C LEU A 312 -1.39 2.04 22.84
N CYS A 313 -1.18 1.20 21.84
CA CYS A 313 -1.85 -0.09 21.67
C CYS A 313 -0.96 -1.03 20.84
N PRO A 314 -1.10 -2.36 20.97
CA PRO A 314 -0.29 -3.30 20.19
C PRO A 314 -0.43 -3.09 18.68
N PHE A 315 0.68 -2.88 17.98
CA PHE A 315 0.68 -2.85 16.52
C PHE A 315 0.65 -4.28 15.97
N LYS A 316 -0.45 -4.64 15.30
CA LYS A 316 -0.61 -5.96 14.68
C LYS A 316 -0.54 -5.84 13.15
N PRO A 317 0.57 -6.22 12.50
CA PRO A 317 0.75 -6.03 11.06
C PRO A 317 -0.39 -6.57 10.18
N LYS A 318 -0.95 -7.74 10.54
CA LYS A 318 -2.05 -8.38 9.79
C LYS A 318 -3.37 -7.61 9.80
N GLU A 319 -3.57 -6.74 10.77
CA GLU A 319 -4.78 -5.93 10.94
C GLU A 319 -4.57 -4.49 10.44
N ARG A 320 -3.30 -4.02 10.36
CA ARG A 320 -2.97 -2.62 10.07
C ARG A 320 -2.40 -2.39 8.66
N ILE A 321 -1.85 -3.42 8.03
CA ILE A 321 -1.28 -3.34 6.68
C ILE A 321 -2.37 -3.69 5.66
N ILE A 322 -2.69 -2.77 4.76
CA ILE A 322 -3.79 -2.94 3.80
C ILE A 322 -3.58 -4.15 2.88
N GLU A 323 -2.35 -4.42 2.43
CA GLU A 323 -2.01 -5.55 1.57
C GLU A 323 -2.06 -6.90 2.30
N ALA A 324 -1.91 -6.91 3.63
CA ALA A 324 -1.99 -8.12 4.44
C ALA A 324 -3.44 -8.55 4.70
N MET A 325 -4.41 -7.66 4.47
CA MET A 325 -5.81 -7.96 4.71
C MET A 325 -6.39 -8.85 3.62
N ARG A 326 -6.89 -10.01 4.06
CA ARG A 326 -7.51 -11.00 3.19
C ARG A 326 -8.88 -10.50 2.74
N LEU A 327 -8.94 -9.91 1.56
CA LEU A 327 -10.21 -9.69 0.89
C LEU A 327 -10.81 -11.03 0.44
N PRO A 328 -12.13 -11.23 0.56
CA PRO A 328 -12.81 -12.37 -0.03
C PRO A 328 -12.50 -12.42 -1.53
N LYS A 329 -11.83 -13.49 -1.97
CA LYS A 329 -11.32 -13.62 -3.35
C LYS A 329 -12.33 -14.17 -4.35
N ASN A 330 -13.62 -14.23 -4.03
CA ASN A 330 -14.59 -14.86 -4.91
C ASN A 330 -15.96 -14.16 -4.83
N THR A 331 -16.27 -13.29 -5.80
CA THR A 331 -17.67 -13.04 -6.19
C THR A 331 -17.97 -13.76 -7.51
N PRO A 332 -19.19 -14.30 -7.69
CA PRO A 332 -19.61 -14.97 -8.93
C PRO A 332 -19.47 -14.07 -10.17
N GLU A 333 -19.51 -12.73 -10.01
CA GLU A 333 -19.32 -11.78 -11.11
C GLU A 333 -17.90 -11.76 -11.70
N GLU A 334 -16.87 -12.28 -11.01
CA GLU A 334 -15.50 -12.34 -11.54
C GLU A 334 -15.32 -13.39 -12.66
N LYS A 335 -16.31 -14.26 -12.89
CA LYS A 335 -16.22 -15.33 -13.89
C LYS A 335 -16.65 -14.90 -15.30
N ASP A 336 -17.47 -13.85 -15.43
CA ASP A 336 -18.12 -13.49 -16.69
C ASP A 336 -17.48 -12.30 -17.43
N ARG A 337 -16.48 -11.62 -16.85
CA ARG A 337 -15.70 -10.55 -17.53
C ARG A 337 -14.42 -11.02 -18.23
N ARG A 338 -14.19 -12.34 -18.34
CA ARG A 338 -12.97 -12.91 -18.94
C ARG A 338 -13.18 -13.34 -20.39
N THR A 339 -13.73 -12.47 -21.23
CA THR A 339 -13.91 -12.77 -22.66
C THR A 339 -13.71 -11.55 -23.57
N ALA A 340 -12.72 -10.70 -23.27
CA ALA A 340 -12.26 -9.65 -24.17
C ALA A 340 -10.80 -9.27 -23.90
N ALA A 341 -9.85 -9.99 -24.53
CA ALA A 341 -8.51 -9.51 -24.96
C ALA A 341 -7.56 -10.70 -25.23
N LEU A 342 -7.78 -11.45 -26.32
CA LEU A 342 -6.90 -12.56 -26.71
C LEU A 342 -5.44 -12.11 -26.88
N GLN A 343 -5.22 -10.90 -27.39
CA GLN A 343 -3.88 -10.31 -27.59
C GLN A 343 -3.20 -9.86 -26.29
N GLY A 344 -3.97 -9.39 -25.30
CA GLY A 344 -3.44 -9.05 -23.97
C GLY A 344 -3.02 -10.28 -23.17
N VAL A 345 -3.69 -11.42 -23.41
CA VAL A 345 -3.31 -12.72 -22.83
C VAL A 345 -2.01 -13.23 -23.44
N LEU A 346 -1.84 -13.13 -24.76
CA LEU A 346 -0.60 -13.55 -25.45
C LEU A 346 0.61 -12.70 -25.03
N ARG A 347 0.47 -11.36 -24.95
CA ARG A 347 1.55 -10.50 -24.45
C ARG A 347 1.96 -10.85 -23.01
N ARG A 348 0.99 -11.16 -22.13
CA ARG A 348 1.28 -11.61 -20.76
C ARG A 348 1.90 -13.02 -20.73
N ALA A 349 1.51 -13.90 -21.66
CA ALA A 349 2.07 -15.24 -21.79
C ALA A 349 3.54 -15.22 -22.25
N VAL A 350 3.96 -14.19 -22.99
CA VAL A 350 5.38 -13.92 -23.30
C VAL A 350 6.10 -13.20 -22.17
N SER A 351 5.47 -12.20 -21.55
CA SER A 351 6.13 -11.36 -20.54
C SER A 351 6.53 -12.13 -19.28
N VAL A 352 5.71 -13.09 -18.83
CA VAL A 352 5.98 -13.84 -17.59
C VAL A 352 7.26 -14.69 -17.71
N PRO A 353 7.41 -15.55 -18.75
CA PRO A 353 8.68 -16.24 -19.00
C PRO A 353 9.87 -15.28 -19.21
N LEU A 354 9.66 -14.15 -19.89
CA LEU A 354 10.74 -13.17 -20.07
C LEU A 354 11.23 -12.60 -18.73
N THR A 355 10.33 -12.16 -17.85
CA THR A 355 10.67 -11.69 -16.51
C THR A 355 11.36 -12.77 -15.68
N LEU A 356 10.98 -14.06 -15.84
CA LEU A 356 11.68 -15.17 -15.20
C LEU A 356 13.14 -15.24 -15.66
N ALA A 357 13.39 -15.18 -16.97
CA ALA A 357 14.74 -15.21 -17.52
C ALA A 357 15.59 -14.01 -17.05
N GLU A 358 15.02 -12.80 -17.07
CA GLU A 358 15.68 -11.57 -16.59
C GLU A 358 16.00 -11.65 -15.09
N THR A 359 15.06 -12.15 -14.29
CA THR A 359 15.25 -12.34 -12.85
C THR A 359 16.39 -13.31 -12.59
N VAL A 360 16.40 -14.48 -13.24
CA VAL A 360 17.48 -15.46 -13.07
C VAL A 360 18.83 -14.92 -13.54
N ALA A 361 18.88 -14.18 -14.65
CA ALA A 361 20.11 -13.58 -15.15
C ALA A 361 20.75 -12.63 -14.12
N SER A 362 19.94 -11.87 -13.38
CA SER A 362 20.41 -10.97 -12.31
C SER A 362 21.07 -11.70 -11.12
N LEU A 363 20.79 -12.99 -10.93
CA LEU A 363 21.32 -13.79 -9.82
C LEU A 363 22.72 -14.37 -10.11
N TRP A 364 23.16 -14.40 -11.37
CA TRP A 364 24.41 -15.07 -11.75
C TRP A 364 25.66 -14.50 -11.09
N PRO A 365 25.85 -13.16 -10.98
CA PRO A 365 27.00 -12.59 -10.28
C PRO A 365 27.04 -13.00 -8.80
N ALA A 366 25.89 -12.95 -8.12
CA ALA A 366 25.78 -13.34 -6.71
C ALA A 366 26.05 -14.83 -6.50
N LEU A 367 25.59 -15.69 -7.42
CA LEU A 367 25.87 -17.14 -7.36
C LEU A 367 27.36 -17.43 -7.59
N GLN A 368 28.01 -16.71 -8.51
CA GLN A 368 29.46 -16.84 -8.76
C GLN A 368 30.28 -16.41 -7.54
N GLU A 369 29.88 -15.33 -6.86
CA GLU A 369 30.52 -14.91 -5.61
C GLU A 369 30.29 -15.94 -4.50
N LEU A 370 29.05 -16.41 -4.33
CA LEU A 370 28.70 -17.43 -3.35
C LEU A 370 29.45 -18.74 -3.60
N ALA A 371 29.72 -19.11 -4.85
CA ALA A 371 30.52 -20.28 -5.18
C ALA A 371 31.99 -20.17 -4.74
N ARG A 372 32.51 -18.95 -4.57
CA ARG A 372 33.90 -18.71 -4.12
C ARG A 372 34.02 -18.69 -2.59
N CYS A 373 33.00 -18.20 -1.88
CA CYS A 373 33.05 -17.99 -0.42
C CYS A 373 32.10 -18.90 0.39
N GLY A 374 31.24 -19.66 -0.28
CA GLY A 374 30.20 -20.47 0.35
C GLY A 374 30.75 -21.66 1.15
N ASN A 375 29.92 -22.16 2.06
CA ASN A 375 30.26 -23.34 2.86
C ASN A 375 30.47 -24.56 1.95
N LEU A 376 31.67 -25.16 2.02
CA LEU A 376 32.03 -26.36 1.25
C LEU A 376 31.06 -27.53 1.45
N ALA A 377 30.44 -27.63 2.64
CA ALA A 377 29.42 -28.65 2.91
C ALA A 377 28.17 -28.51 2.01
N CYS A 378 27.90 -27.31 1.49
CA CYS A 378 26.79 -27.00 0.59
C CYS A 378 27.18 -27.06 -0.89
N ARG A 379 28.32 -27.69 -1.24
CA ARG A 379 28.79 -27.78 -2.64
C ARG A 379 27.77 -28.44 -3.57
N SER A 380 27.16 -29.54 -3.12
CA SER A 380 26.10 -30.21 -3.90
C SER A 380 24.91 -29.29 -4.12
N ASP A 381 24.52 -28.50 -3.11
CA ASP A 381 23.40 -27.56 -3.20
C ASP A 381 23.70 -26.44 -4.20
N LEU A 382 24.92 -25.89 -4.21
CA LEU A 382 25.36 -24.89 -5.20
C LEU A 382 25.38 -25.43 -6.63
N GLN A 383 25.86 -26.67 -6.82
CA GLN A 383 25.86 -27.32 -8.14
C GLN A 383 24.43 -27.53 -8.67
N VAL A 384 23.52 -27.98 -7.80
CA VAL A 384 22.10 -28.13 -8.13
C VAL A 384 21.47 -26.77 -8.41
N ALA A 385 21.76 -25.74 -7.60
CA ALA A 385 21.24 -24.38 -7.80
C ALA A 385 21.65 -23.81 -9.16
N ALA A 386 22.92 -23.93 -9.54
CA ALA A 386 23.41 -23.46 -10.84
C ALA A 386 22.67 -24.14 -12.01
N LYS A 387 22.53 -25.48 -11.97
CA LYS A 387 21.83 -26.24 -13.01
C LYS A 387 20.32 -25.97 -13.03
N ALA A 388 19.70 -25.76 -11.86
CA ALA A 388 18.29 -25.42 -11.75
C ALA A 388 17.99 -24.04 -12.37
N LEU A 389 18.83 -23.03 -12.09
CA LEU A 389 18.70 -21.69 -12.69
C LEU A 389 18.91 -21.74 -14.22
N GLU A 390 19.93 -22.44 -14.69
CA GLU A 390 20.19 -22.65 -16.12
C GLU A 390 18.98 -23.31 -16.82
N THR A 391 18.44 -24.38 -16.23
CA THR A 391 17.26 -25.08 -16.75
C THR A 391 16.01 -24.20 -16.69
N GLY A 392 15.88 -23.35 -15.66
CA GLY A 392 14.80 -22.37 -15.54
C GLY A 392 14.79 -21.37 -16.69
N VAL A 393 15.96 -20.82 -17.05
CA VAL A 393 16.12 -19.93 -18.20
C VAL A 393 15.86 -20.67 -19.51
N PHE A 394 16.33 -21.91 -19.63
CA PHE A 394 16.06 -22.76 -20.80
C PHE A 394 14.55 -22.95 -21.01
N GLY A 395 13.82 -23.31 -19.96
CA GLY A 395 12.36 -23.43 -20.01
C GLY A 395 11.66 -22.10 -20.32
N ALA A 396 12.11 -21.01 -19.72
CA ALA A 396 11.62 -19.66 -20.00
C ALA A 396 11.77 -19.30 -21.49
N TYR A 397 12.94 -19.56 -22.06
CA TYR A 397 13.26 -19.30 -23.47
C TYR A 397 12.30 -20.01 -24.43
N PHE A 398 12.06 -21.32 -24.25
CA PHE A 398 11.12 -22.04 -25.12
C PHE A 398 9.67 -21.61 -24.90
N ASN A 399 9.28 -21.26 -23.68
CA ASN A 399 7.96 -20.70 -23.41
C ASN A 399 7.74 -19.35 -24.11
N VAL A 400 8.75 -18.47 -24.14
CA VAL A 400 8.72 -17.23 -24.93
C VAL A 400 8.55 -17.55 -26.41
N LEU A 401 9.40 -18.42 -26.98
CA LEU A 401 9.37 -18.75 -28.40
C LEU A 401 8.04 -19.34 -28.86
N VAL A 402 7.43 -20.24 -28.07
CA VAL A 402 6.15 -20.85 -28.41
C VAL A 402 5.05 -19.79 -28.47
N ASN A 403 4.97 -18.91 -27.47
CA ASN A 403 3.93 -17.87 -27.44
C ASN A 403 4.17 -16.76 -28.47
N LEU A 404 5.43 -16.45 -28.82
CA LEU A 404 5.76 -15.46 -29.85
C LEU A 404 5.29 -15.87 -31.25
N ARG A 405 5.16 -17.17 -31.55
CA ARG A 405 4.64 -17.66 -32.85
C ARG A 405 3.18 -17.24 -33.09
N ASP A 406 2.41 -17.13 -32.01
CA ASP A 406 0.98 -16.83 -32.05
C ASP A 406 0.67 -15.33 -31.87
N VAL A 407 1.68 -14.51 -31.56
CA VAL A 407 1.57 -13.05 -31.53
C VAL A 407 1.51 -12.54 -32.98
N THR A 408 0.61 -11.60 -33.28
CA THR A 408 0.46 -11.02 -34.62
C THR A 408 1.04 -9.59 -34.72
N ASP A 409 1.54 -9.06 -33.62
CA ASP A 409 2.15 -7.74 -33.52
C ASP A 409 3.65 -7.83 -33.81
N GLU A 410 4.04 -7.53 -35.05
CA GLU A 410 5.43 -7.59 -35.51
C GLU A 410 6.34 -6.59 -34.76
N ALA A 411 5.82 -5.45 -34.30
CA ALA A 411 6.60 -4.49 -33.53
C ALA A 411 6.94 -4.98 -32.11
N PHE A 412 6.13 -5.89 -31.55
CA PHE A 412 6.41 -6.55 -30.28
C PHE A 412 7.37 -7.74 -30.45
N LYS A 413 7.36 -8.41 -31.62
CA LYS A 413 8.30 -9.49 -31.95
C LYS A 413 9.73 -8.99 -32.17
N ASP A 414 9.86 -7.82 -32.79
CA ASP A 414 11.16 -7.21 -33.12
C ASP A 414 11.78 -6.39 -31.98
N GLN A 415 11.13 -6.31 -30.80
CA GLN A 415 11.75 -5.68 -29.64
C GLN A 415 12.80 -6.61 -29.02
N PRO A 416 14.09 -6.26 -29.03
CA PRO A 416 15.07 -6.99 -28.25
C PRO A 416 14.70 -6.86 -26.76
N PRO A 417 14.87 -7.93 -25.96
CA PRO A 417 14.63 -7.84 -24.52
C PRO A 417 15.47 -6.71 -23.93
N ALA A 418 14.83 -5.86 -23.13
CA ALA A 418 15.45 -4.70 -22.51
C ALA A 418 16.56 -5.19 -21.56
N GLY A 419 17.81 -5.13 -22.01
CA GLY A 419 18.98 -5.66 -21.30
C GLY A 419 20.07 -6.26 -22.19
N SER A 420 19.84 -6.41 -23.50
CA SER A 420 20.82 -6.97 -24.44
C SER A 420 21.95 -6.01 -24.90
N GLN A 421 22.15 -4.87 -24.22
CA GLN A 421 23.30 -3.99 -24.46
C GLN A 421 24.21 -3.96 -23.23
N ASP A 422 24.95 -5.03 -23.00
CA ASP A 422 26.16 -4.99 -22.18
C ASP A 422 27.38 -5.30 -23.09
N PRO A 423 28.30 -4.34 -23.32
CA PRO A 423 29.50 -4.56 -24.14
C PRO A 423 30.54 -5.52 -23.53
N GLY A 424 30.31 -6.05 -22.32
CA GLY A 424 31.28 -6.87 -21.59
C GLY A 424 31.19 -8.39 -21.74
N CYS A 425 30.17 -8.93 -22.41
CA CYS A 425 29.94 -10.38 -22.48
C CYS A 425 30.52 -11.01 -23.77
N THR A 426 31.82 -10.87 -24.01
CA THR A 426 32.51 -11.70 -25.02
C THR A 426 32.82 -13.07 -24.42
N GLY A 427 31.92 -14.05 -24.60
CA GLY A 427 32.21 -15.42 -24.16
C GLY A 427 31.11 -16.47 -24.24
N ALA A 428 29.87 -16.14 -24.61
CA ALA A 428 28.84 -17.15 -24.85
C ALA A 428 27.99 -16.73 -26.06
N GLY A 429 28.38 -17.22 -27.24
CA GLY A 429 27.58 -17.07 -28.44
C GLY A 429 26.25 -17.79 -28.29
N LEU A 430 25.17 -17.12 -28.71
CA LEU A 430 23.89 -17.75 -29.01
C LEU A 430 24.15 -18.93 -29.97
N PRO A 431 23.60 -20.14 -29.73
CA PRO A 431 23.70 -21.20 -30.72
C PRO A 431 22.84 -20.82 -31.93
N GLY A 432 23.52 -20.60 -33.07
CA GLY A 432 22.89 -20.46 -34.37
C GLY A 432 22.27 -21.78 -34.86
N ASP A 433 21.27 -21.64 -35.71
CA ASP A 433 20.44 -22.68 -36.35
C ASP A 433 21.26 -23.67 -37.23
N PRO A 434 20.69 -24.81 -37.69
CA PRO A 434 21.28 -26.13 -37.56
C PRO A 434 21.62 -26.69 -38.94
N ALA A 435 22.87 -26.59 -39.37
CA ALA A 435 23.31 -27.22 -40.61
C ALA A 435 24.77 -27.64 -40.47
N GLY A 436 25.01 -28.92 -40.18
CA GLY A 436 26.38 -29.46 -40.24
C GLY A 436 26.75 -30.54 -39.25
N VAL A 437 25.84 -31.46 -38.89
CA VAL A 437 26.26 -32.75 -38.29
C VAL A 437 25.48 -33.87 -38.97
N MET A 438 26.12 -34.52 -39.94
CA MET A 438 25.67 -35.81 -40.46
C MET A 438 25.72 -36.83 -39.32
N VAL A 439 24.56 -37.37 -38.95
CA VAL A 439 24.44 -38.57 -38.12
C VAL A 439 24.44 -39.77 -39.07
N PRO A 440 25.25 -40.82 -38.87
CA PRO A 440 25.13 -42.04 -39.67
C PRO A 440 23.82 -42.75 -39.30
N GLU A 441 23.01 -43.08 -40.31
CA GLU A 441 21.80 -43.90 -40.15
C GLU A 441 22.15 -45.29 -39.60
N ALA A 442 21.58 -45.64 -38.45
CA ALA A 442 21.51 -47.01 -37.98
C ALA A 442 20.03 -47.45 -37.95
N SER A 443 19.72 -48.47 -38.76
CA SER A 443 18.40 -49.07 -38.92
C SER A 443 17.89 -49.76 -37.64
N PRO A 444 16.56 -49.98 -37.51
CA PRO A 444 15.94 -50.36 -36.25
C PRO A 444 16.08 -51.86 -35.96
N GLY A 445 16.64 -52.21 -34.79
CA GLY A 445 16.78 -53.60 -34.34
C GLY A 445 17.03 -53.74 -32.83
N SER A 446 15.96 -54.08 -32.11
CA SER A 446 15.90 -54.82 -30.84
C SER A 446 16.88 -54.48 -29.69
N VAL A 447 16.40 -53.75 -28.67
CA VAL A 447 16.74 -54.03 -27.26
C VAL A 447 15.52 -53.73 -26.38
N ALA A 448 15.10 -54.74 -25.59
CA ALA A 448 13.95 -54.71 -24.70
C ALA A 448 14.17 -53.83 -23.44
N PRO A 449 13.12 -53.35 -22.76
CA PRO A 449 13.27 -52.54 -21.54
C PRO A 449 13.77 -53.41 -20.37
N PRO A 450 14.56 -52.86 -19.42
CA PRO A 450 15.01 -53.62 -18.27
C PRO A 450 13.87 -53.82 -17.23
N SER A 451 13.82 -55.03 -16.69
CA SER A 451 12.86 -55.49 -15.67
C SER A 451 13.16 -54.92 -14.27
N PRO A 452 12.17 -54.85 -13.36
CA PRO A 452 12.34 -54.25 -12.04
C PRO A 452 13.09 -55.16 -11.05
N ILE A 453 13.94 -54.55 -10.22
CA ILE A 453 14.79 -55.21 -9.22
C ILE A 453 13.95 -55.62 -7.98
N PRO A 454 14.07 -56.86 -7.45
CA PRO A 454 13.33 -57.30 -6.28
C PRO A 454 13.93 -56.81 -4.96
N ARG A 455 13.05 -56.58 -3.97
CA ARG A 455 13.37 -56.18 -2.59
C ARG A 455 14.11 -57.29 -1.83
N GLY A 456 15.21 -56.90 -1.18
CA GLY A 456 15.72 -57.54 0.04
C GLY A 456 17.05 -58.26 -0.14
N GLN A 457 18.14 -57.58 0.26
CA GLN A 457 19.13 -58.06 1.23
C GLN A 457 20.17 -56.96 1.52
N SER A 458 20.79 -57.10 2.69
CA SER A 458 21.53 -56.13 3.51
C SER A 458 22.66 -55.34 2.85
N CYS A 459 22.86 -54.12 3.37
CA CYS A 459 24.00 -53.25 3.16
C CYS A 459 25.33 -53.94 3.46
N ASP A 460 26.32 -53.74 2.58
CA ASP A 460 27.72 -53.61 2.96
C ASP A 460 28.35 -52.46 2.17
N LEU A 461 28.74 -51.43 2.91
CA LEU A 461 29.48 -50.24 2.48
C LEU A 461 30.96 -50.60 2.49
N GLU A 462 31.51 -51.11 1.38
CA GLU A 462 32.95 -51.13 1.11
C GLU A 462 33.19 -51.74 -0.27
N THR A 463 33.06 -50.92 -1.33
CA THR A 463 33.81 -50.99 -2.60
C THR A 463 33.10 -50.15 -3.64
N LEU A 464 33.54 -48.90 -3.79
CA LEU A 464 33.63 -48.18 -5.07
C LEU A 464 34.42 -46.88 -4.79
N GLY A 465 35.60 -47.07 -4.22
CA GLY A 465 36.71 -46.14 -4.38
C GLY A 465 37.48 -46.55 -5.64
N THR A 466 38.05 -45.55 -6.32
CA THR A 466 38.97 -45.63 -7.46
C THR A 466 38.35 -45.69 -8.86
N ALA A 467 37.84 -44.54 -9.32
CA ALA A 467 38.10 -44.06 -10.68
C ALA A 467 37.83 -42.54 -10.77
N GLY A 468 38.86 -41.74 -11.07
CA GLY A 468 38.67 -40.42 -11.69
C GLY A 468 38.94 -39.15 -10.86
N ILE A 469 40.12 -39.03 -10.24
CA ILE A 469 40.76 -37.72 -10.00
C ILE A 469 42.20 -37.81 -10.53
N SER A 470 42.68 -36.72 -11.15
CA SER A 470 43.93 -36.52 -11.91
C SER A 470 43.84 -37.03 -13.34
N THR A 471 43.99 -36.23 -14.40
CA THR A 471 44.57 -34.90 -14.64
C THR A 471 43.83 -34.35 -15.88
N LEU A 472 43.52 -33.07 -16.01
CA LEU A 472 44.44 -32.04 -16.50
C LEU A 472 43.74 -30.68 -16.15
N GLU A 473 44.37 -29.69 -15.48
CA GLU A 473 45.41 -28.84 -16.07
C GLU A 473 45.94 -29.39 -17.40
N GLY A 474 45.33 -29.09 -18.53
CA GLY A 474 43.96 -28.61 -18.74
C GLY A 474 43.39 -29.32 -19.96
N GLU A 475 42.55 -30.34 -19.76
CA GLU A 475 41.97 -31.19 -20.83
C GLU A 475 40.93 -32.17 -20.24
#